data_AF-A0A2V9QDQ3-F1
#
_entry.id   AF-A0A2V9QDQ3-F1
#
_cell.length_a   1.000
_cell.length_b   1.000
_cell.length_c   1.000
_cell.angle_alpha   90.00
_cell.angle_beta   90.00
_cell.angle_gamma   90.00
#
_symmetry.space_group_name_H-M   'P 1'
#
loop_
_entity.id
_entity.type
_entity.pdbx_description
1 polymer ?
#
loop_
_entity_poly.entity_id
_entity_poly.type
_entity_poly.pdbx_seq_one_letter_code
_entity_poly.pdbx_strand_id
1 'polypeptide(L)'
;MTLRIRGIFEPTTITGGDTPDPEHPYFKVGGTVSTPDWSQWRIEVSEPKHTYWLNQYPSVGHRIYKEDFEATITVAAGSTVVVRVTDGNDRQIDNGKIAPDRQQIIAGVVDQPLPGQMLRL
;
A
#
# COMPACT_ATOMS: atom_id res chain seq x y z
N MET A 1 -2.85 12.10 -11.48
CA MET A 1 -4.17 11.91 -10.85
C MET A 1 -4.00 11.82 -9.34
N THR A 2 -5.03 12.15 -8.57
CA THR A 2 -5.01 12.03 -7.11
C THR A 2 -5.87 10.84 -6.69
N LEU A 3 -5.32 10.02 -5.80
CA LEU A 3 -5.99 8.85 -5.22
C LEU A 3 -6.12 9.06 -3.72
N ARG A 4 -7.23 8.61 -3.14
CA ARG A 4 -7.34 8.39 -1.70
C ARG A 4 -7.09 6.92 -1.40
N ILE A 5 -6.07 6.64 -0.63
CA ILE A 5 -5.61 5.30 -0.27
C ILE A 5 -6.01 5.04 1.17
N ARG A 6 -6.77 3.96 1.37
CA ARG A 6 -7.23 3.51 2.69
C ARG A 6 -6.87 2.04 2.83
N GLY A 7 -6.09 1.69 3.85
CA GLY A 7 -5.58 0.34 4.00
C GLY A 7 -5.18 -0.04 5.41
N ILE A 8 -5.19 -1.35 5.65
CA ILE A 8 -4.57 -1.97 6.81
C ILE A 8 -3.37 -2.72 6.25
N PHE A 9 -2.17 -2.32 6.62
CA PHE A 9 -0.93 -2.84 6.04
C PHE A 9 -0.03 -3.44 7.10
N GLU A 10 0.61 -4.56 6.79
CA GLU A 10 1.86 -4.95 7.46
C GLU A 10 3.04 -4.29 6.74
N PRO A 11 4.12 -3.96 7.44
CA PRO A 11 5.25 -3.23 6.87
C PRO A 11 6.08 -4.07 5.88
N THR A 12 6.61 -3.42 4.85
CA THR A 12 7.76 -3.88 4.06
C THR A 12 8.88 -2.83 4.12
N THR A 13 10.10 -3.22 3.73
CA THR A 13 11.20 -2.27 3.49
C THR A 13 11.53 -2.14 2.00
N ILE A 14 11.78 -0.90 1.56
CA ILE A 14 12.12 -0.48 0.20
C ILE A 14 13.44 0.30 0.23
N THR A 15 14.44 -0.23 -0.46
CA THR A 15 15.76 0.39 -0.63
C THR A 15 15.78 1.29 -1.88
N GLY A 16 16.44 2.46 -1.80
CA GLY A 16 16.42 3.48 -2.86
C GLY A 16 15.03 4.11 -3.01
N GLY A 17 14.77 4.88 -4.08
CA GLY A 17 13.46 5.52 -4.33
C GLY A 17 13.19 6.78 -3.51
N ASP A 18 12.14 7.51 -3.89
CA ASP A 18 11.81 8.84 -3.37
C ASP A 18 10.59 8.81 -2.44
N THR A 19 10.61 9.63 -1.40
CA THR A 19 9.46 9.88 -0.52
C THR A 19 8.92 11.27 -0.87
N PRO A 20 7.92 11.36 -1.76
CA PRO A 20 7.45 12.65 -2.28
C PRO A 20 6.65 13.44 -1.24
N ASP A 21 6.12 12.75 -0.22
CA ASP A 21 5.36 13.35 0.85
C ASP A 21 5.99 13.01 2.21
N PRO A 22 6.64 13.98 2.88
CA PRO A 22 7.23 13.76 4.20
C PRO A 22 6.21 13.47 5.30
N GLU A 23 4.94 13.89 5.15
CA GLU A 23 3.87 13.59 6.11
C GLU A 23 3.39 12.13 5.99
N HIS A 24 3.61 11.53 4.82
CA HIS A 24 3.28 10.13 4.52
C HIS A 24 4.54 9.35 4.10
N PRO A 25 5.53 9.16 5.01
CA PRO A 25 6.83 8.58 4.68
C PRO A 25 6.78 7.10 4.25
N TYR A 26 5.62 6.46 4.42
CA TYR A 26 5.33 5.11 3.96
C TYR A 26 4.90 5.02 2.50
N PHE A 27 4.57 6.16 1.89
CA PHE A 27 4.35 6.27 0.46
C PHE A 27 5.68 6.54 -0.24
N LYS A 28 6.03 5.69 -1.20
CA LYS A 28 7.36 5.72 -1.82
C LYS A 28 7.30 5.46 -3.32
N VAL A 29 8.07 6.21 -4.10
CA VAL A 29 8.13 6.08 -5.57
C VAL A 29 9.43 5.43 -5.99
N GLY A 30 9.34 4.36 -6.77
CA GLY A 30 10.50 3.58 -7.21
C GLY A 30 11.15 2.79 -6.08
N GLY A 31 12.45 2.52 -6.21
CA GLY A 31 13.18 1.65 -5.29
C GLY A 31 12.84 0.16 -5.45
N THR A 32 13.47 -0.66 -4.61
CA THR A 32 13.38 -2.12 -4.65
C THR A 32 13.09 -2.67 -3.27
N VAL A 33 12.20 -3.67 -3.20
CA VAL A 33 11.92 -4.39 -1.95
C VAL A 33 13.19 -5.04 -1.42
N SER A 34 13.48 -4.84 -0.14
CA SER A 34 14.58 -5.50 0.58
C SER A 34 14.12 -6.59 1.54
N THR A 35 12.82 -6.75 1.73
CA THR A 35 12.18 -7.79 2.55
C THR A 35 11.12 -8.55 1.76
N PRO A 36 11.52 -9.39 0.79
CA PRO A 36 10.60 -10.02 -0.16
C PRO A 36 9.60 -10.98 0.49
N ASP A 37 9.92 -11.47 1.69
CA ASP A 37 9.04 -12.37 2.46
C ASP A 37 7.83 -11.66 3.09
N TRP A 38 7.79 -10.31 3.06
CA TRP A 38 6.73 -9.53 3.69
C TRP A 38 5.73 -9.00 2.67
N SER A 39 4.52 -8.66 3.14
CA SER A 39 3.46 -8.13 2.29
C SER A 39 3.90 -6.84 1.58
N GLN A 40 3.67 -6.77 0.28
CA GLN A 40 4.11 -5.71 -0.61
C GLN A 40 2.89 -5.12 -1.31
N TRP A 41 2.47 -3.93 -0.87
CA TRP A 41 1.34 -3.21 -1.45
C TRP A 41 1.85 -2.13 -2.39
N ARG A 42 1.41 -2.19 -3.65
CA ARG A 42 1.88 -1.24 -4.66
C ARG A 42 0.87 -0.92 -5.75
N ILE A 43 1.08 0.24 -6.36
CA ILE A 43 0.44 0.67 -7.60
C ILE A 43 1.51 0.71 -8.69
N GLU A 44 1.27 0.04 -9.80
CA GLU A 44 2.13 0.04 -10.98
C GLU A 44 1.45 0.85 -12.08
N VAL A 45 2.15 1.84 -12.64
CA VAL A 45 1.69 2.66 -13.77
C VAL A 45 2.54 2.31 -14.98
N SER A 46 1.91 2.11 -16.14
CA SER A 46 2.62 1.73 -17.37
C SER A 46 3.39 2.88 -18.03
N GLU A 47 2.86 4.11 -17.99
CA GLU A 47 3.47 5.30 -18.62
C GLU A 47 3.14 6.59 -17.82
N PRO A 48 4.16 7.37 -17.39
CA PRO A 48 5.55 6.92 -17.26
C PRO A 48 5.63 5.72 -16.32
N LYS A 49 6.55 4.80 -16.61
CA LYS A 49 6.68 3.57 -15.83
C LYS A 49 7.10 3.89 -14.40
N HIS A 50 6.20 3.68 -13.45
CA HIS A 50 6.44 3.89 -12.02
C HIS A 50 5.85 2.78 -11.17
N THR A 51 6.49 2.54 -10.03
CA THR A 51 5.95 1.76 -8.92
C THR A 51 5.81 2.68 -7.73
N TYR A 52 4.61 2.70 -7.15
CA TYR A 52 4.29 3.42 -5.93
C TYR A 52 4.04 2.41 -4.82
N TRP A 53 4.91 2.37 -3.81
CA TRP A 53 4.78 1.52 -2.63
C TRP A 53 3.91 2.22 -1.59
N LEU A 54 3.04 1.45 -0.95
CA LEU A 54 2.02 1.97 -0.03
C LEU A 54 2.33 1.69 1.45
N ASN A 55 3.26 0.77 1.72
CA ASN A 55 3.51 0.23 3.05
C ASN A 55 5.02 0.15 3.36
N GLN A 56 5.78 1.17 2.95
CA GLN A 56 7.18 1.29 3.33
C GLN A 56 7.30 1.69 4.81
N TYR A 57 8.03 0.93 5.63
CA TYR A 57 8.33 1.33 7.01
C TYR A 57 9.81 1.11 7.34
N PRO A 58 10.32 1.69 8.45
CA PRO A 58 11.73 1.55 8.83
C PRO A 58 12.17 0.11 9.12
N SER A 59 11.22 -0.77 9.50
CA SER A 59 11.47 -2.18 9.77
C SER A 59 10.22 -3.00 9.48
N VAL A 60 10.43 -4.29 9.23
CA VAL A 60 9.34 -5.28 9.13
C VAL A 60 8.89 -5.79 10.50
N GLY A 61 7.70 -6.38 10.55
CA GLY A 61 7.13 -6.95 11.77
C GLY A 61 5.64 -7.22 11.62
N HIS A 62 5.10 -8.14 12.43
CA HIS A 62 3.67 -8.45 12.45
C HIS A 62 2.89 -7.39 13.23
N ARG A 63 3.11 -6.13 12.88
CA ARG A 63 2.37 -4.97 13.34
C ARG A 63 1.58 -4.44 12.18
N ILE A 64 0.30 -4.17 12.40
CA ILE A 64 -0.54 -3.57 11.37
C ILE A 64 -0.64 -2.06 11.56
N TYR A 65 -0.71 -1.37 10.43
CA TYR A 65 -0.83 0.07 10.33
C TYR A 65 -2.11 0.39 9.59
N LYS A 66 -2.91 1.30 10.16
CA LYS A 66 -4.14 1.79 9.55
C LYS A 66 -3.83 3.13 8.88
N GLU A 67 -3.91 3.15 7.56
CA GLU A 67 -3.58 4.31 6.74
C GLU A 67 -4.82 4.85 6.03
N ASP A 68 -4.92 6.18 5.96
CA ASP A 68 -5.92 6.93 5.19
C ASP A 68 -5.28 8.25 4.74
N PHE A 69 -4.86 8.30 3.47
CA PHE A 69 -4.12 9.44 2.94
C PHE A 69 -4.44 9.67 1.46
N GLU A 70 -4.13 10.87 0.97
CA GLU A 70 -4.18 11.19 -0.45
C GLU A 70 -2.79 11.16 -1.05
N ALA A 71 -2.67 10.64 -2.26
CA ALA A 71 -1.42 10.63 -3.01
C ALA A 71 -1.68 11.04 -4.46
N THR A 72 -0.80 11.89 -4.98
CA THR A 72 -0.78 12.22 -6.40
C THR A 72 0.20 11.31 -7.12
N ILE A 73 -0.31 10.57 -8.11
CA ILE A 73 0.48 9.72 -9.00
C ILE A 73 0.50 10.29 -10.42
N THR A 74 1.63 10.16 -11.11
CA THR A 74 1.80 10.62 -12.48
C THR A 74 1.36 9.53 -13.43
N VAL A 75 0.37 9.83 -14.27
CA VAL A 75 -0.23 8.86 -15.20
C VAL A 75 -0.55 9.56 -16.50
N ALA A 76 0.06 9.11 -17.59
CA ALA A 76 -0.29 9.55 -18.94
C ALA A 76 -1.67 9.02 -19.36
N ALA A 77 -2.31 9.71 -20.30
CA ALA A 77 -3.58 9.26 -20.86
C ALA A 77 -3.42 7.91 -21.56
N GLY A 78 -4.36 6.99 -21.34
CA GLY A 78 -4.31 5.64 -21.92
C GLY A 78 -3.41 4.65 -21.16
N SER A 79 -2.73 5.08 -20.09
CA SER A 79 -1.91 4.19 -19.26
C SER A 79 -2.75 3.15 -18.51
N THR A 80 -2.15 2.00 -18.27
CA THR A 80 -2.67 0.99 -17.35
C THR A 80 -2.20 1.30 -15.92
N VAL A 81 -3.12 1.15 -14.97
CA VAL A 81 -2.85 1.25 -13.53
C VAL A 81 -3.21 -0.08 -12.88
N VAL A 82 -2.25 -0.71 -12.23
CA VAL A 82 -2.43 -2.00 -11.55
C VAL A 82 -2.22 -1.82 -10.07
N VAL A 83 -3.22 -2.18 -9.27
CA VAL A 83 -3.05 -2.35 -7.82
C VAL A 83 -2.66 -3.80 -7.58
N ARG A 84 -1.52 -4.01 -6.93
CA ARG A 84 -0.95 -5.35 -6.74
C ARG A 84 -0.52 -5.56 -5.30
N VAL A 85 -0.77 -6.78 -4.84
CA VAL A 85 -0.28 -7.32 -3.57
C VAL A 85 0.54 -8.55 -3.85
N THR A 86 1.67 -8.65 -3.17
CA THR A 86 2.49 -9.87 -3.11
C THR A 86 2.80 -10.11 -1.65
N ASP A 87 2.68 -11.35 -1.19
CA ASP A 87 3.07 -11.74 0.16
C ASP A 87 3.96 -12.97 0.05
N GLY A 88 5.19 -12.87 0.53
CA GLY A 88 6.23 -13.89 0.26
C GLY A 88 6.24 -15.03 1.26
N ASN A 89 5.63 -14.86 2.44
CA ASN A 89 5.63 -15.87 3.49
C ASN A 89 4.24 -16.51 3.73
N ASP A 90 3.25 -16.16 2.90
CA ASP A 90 1.84 -16.57 3.01
C ASP A 90 1.21 -16.32 4.39
N ARG A 91 1.80 -15.42 5.19
CA ARG A 91 1.21 -14.90 6.42
C ARG A 91 0.49 -13.62 6.05
N GLN A 92 -0.71 -13.83 5.51
CA GLN A 92 -1.67 -12.75 5.32
C GLN A 92 -1.75 -11.89 6.59
N ILE A 93 -2.07 -10.61 6.38
CA ILE A 93 -2.32 -9.65 7.44
C ILE A 93 -3.32 -10.24 8.44
N ASP A 94 -2.83 -10.73 9.58
CA ASP A 94 -3.65 -11.44 10.57
C ASP A 94 -4.45 -10.44 11.41
N ASN A 95 -5.46 -9.81 10.82
CA ASN A 95 -6.31 -8.84 11.52
C ASN A 95 -7.41 -9.51 12.36
N GLY A 96 -7.43 -10.85 12.46
CA GLY A 96 -8.52 -11.61 13.07
C GLY A 96 -8.36 -11.89 14.58
N LYS A 97 -7.13 -11.86 15.11
CA LYS A 97 -6.86 -12.11 16.53
C LYS A 97 -7.31 -10.96 17.42
N ILE A 98 -7.72 -11.27 18.66
CA ILE A 98 -7.99 -10.24 19.68
C ILE A 98 -6.66 -9.83 20.31
N ALA A 99 -6.11 -8.71 19.85
CA ALA A 99 -4.93 -8.04 20.41
C ALA A 99 -5.06 -6.53 20.19
N PRO A 100 -4.35 -5.68 20.95
CA PRO A 100 -4.53 -4.22 20.91
C PRO A 100 -4.35 -3.58 19.53
N ASP A 101 -3.53 -4.18 18.68
CA ASP A 101 -3.25 -3.73 17.33
C ASP A 101 -4.10 -4.44 16.26
N ARG A 102 -4.88 -5.47 16.60
CA ARG A 102 -5.66 -6.30 15.66
C ARG A 102 -7.17 -5.96 15.73
N GLN A 103 -7.98 -6.52 14.84
CA GLN A 103 -9.39 -6.16 14.62
C GLN A 103 -9.61 -4.70 14.18
N GLN A 104 -8.63 -4.15 13.46
CA GLN A 104 -8.71 -2.81 12.91
C GLN A 104 -9.79 -2.76 11.82
N ILE A 105 -10.61 -1.71 11.85
CA ILE A 105 -11.63 -1.44 10.85
C ILE A 105 -11.40 -0.03 10.32
N ILE A 106 -11.47 0.14 9.00
CA ILE A 106 -11.50 1.45 8.37
C ILE A 106 -12.95 1.89 8.23
N ALA A 107 -13.35 2.89 9.01
CA ALA A 107 -14.71 3.42 8.95
C ALA A 107 -15.02 3.94 7.54
N GLY A 108 -16.21 3.61 7.03
CA GLY A 108 -16.66 4.04 5.70
C GLY A 108 -15.95 3.35 4.52
N VAL A 109 -15.20 2.27 4.76
CA VAL A 109 -14.84 1.29 3.73
C VAL A 109 -15.84 0.14 3.83
N VAL A 110 -16.50 -0.16 2.72
CA VAL A 110 -17.47 -1.25 2.60
C VAL A 110 -17.01 -2.23 1.54
N ASP A 111 -17.53 -3.44 1.61
CA ASP A 111 -17.16 -4.60 0.80
C ASP A 111 -17.54 -4.40 -0.68
N GLN A 112 -18.52 -3.52 -0.93
CA GLN A 112 -18.98 -3.13 -2.25
C GLN A 112 -18.40 -1.75 -2.64
N PRO A 113 -17.31 -1.68 -3.42
CA PRO A 113 -16.75 -0.41 -3.84
C PRO A 113 -17.74 0.39 -4.70
N LEU A 114 -17.78 1.71 -4.50
CA LEU A 114 -18.54 2.64 -5.35
C LEU A 114 -17.92 2.73 -6.75
N PRO A 115 -18.64 3.25 -7.77
CA PRO A 115 -18.06 3.54 -9.07
C PRO A 115 -16.76 4.37 -8.94
N GLY A 116 -15.69 3.90 -9.59
CA GLY A 116 -14.36 4.52 -9.53
C GLY A 116 -13.49 4.09 -8.34
N GLN A 117 -14.01 3.25 -7.44
CA GLN A 117 -13.23 2.63 -6.36
C GLN A 117 -12.79 1.21 -6.70
N MET A 118 -11.72 0.76 -6.05
CA MET A 118 -11.23 -0.61 -6.10
C MET A 118 -11.04 -1.11 -4.67
N LEU A 119 -11.41 -2.36 -4.41
CA LEU A 119 -11.11 -3.08 -3.18
C LEU A 119 -10.13 -4.21 -3.49
N ARG A 120 -9.09 -4.34 -2.67
CA ARG A 120 -8.14 -5.46 -2.72
C ARG A 120 -8.01 -6.05 -1.32
N LEU A 121 -8.21 -7.36 -1.24
CA LEU A 121 -8.07 -8.19 -0.03
C LEU A 121 -6.82 -9.05 -0.14
#